data_AF-A0A7C3K938-F1
#
_entry.id   AF-A0A7C3K938-F1
#
_cell.length_a   1.000
_cell.length_b   1.000
_cell.length_c   1.000
_cell.angle_alpha   90.00
_cell.angle_beta   90.00
_cell.angle_gamma   90.00
#
_symmetry.space_group_name_H-M   'P 1'
#
loop_
_entity.id
_entity.type
_entity.pdbx_description
1 polymer ?
#
loop_
_entity_poly.entity_id
_entity_poly.type
_entity_poly.pdbx_seq_one_letter_code
_entity_poly.pdbx_strand_id
1 'polypeptide(L)'
;MKTQGRAPRGRMAAVMVVAWAAGAAAGPDITVSSMANNISKYNNQGPIAAYSFTTVSCNIGDADAIWIDCNSGNDCNQHPVIAQNIYRLKDGRFEQIGLGWLKHGFCALDEDSCPVGTIVPNPSCDWLGIYAADTYSAQLNGSQAGMGPRSEVNPWTGEYPYPFTLGWGQTGNSIFKRCQVHNDDVNPNLNAGALYFGEAQYVCTDELPADRLNNVTWKQFVVGSPSGGGWAFGSTGGPRWQQPAIQAWQEHDAGVVLVNVDSLDALGNPVEGRFVLGCKVTDNLDGTWDYEYALYNQNNSRGARLFSVPADDAAAVTNVGFHDVTYHSGEPFDGTDWATERAGGLHVWQTQTFAENPNANALRWGTLYNFRFTADRPPTTGEVTIGLFAPAEGAPDLLIASIQVPAAPPVDCAGDLDGDSDTDSTDLNLLLSDFGCSGGSCTGDLDGDGDTDSTDLNLLLSDFGCG
;
A
#
# COMPACT_ATOMS: atom_id res chain seq x y z
N MET A 1 37.91 52.05 6.48
CA MET A 1 36.65 51.65 7.14
C MET A 1 36.17 50.38 6.46
N LYS A 2 36.15 49.24 7.17
CA LYS A 2 35.67 47.95 6.65
C LYS A 2 34.14 47.94 6.78
N THR A 3 33.42 47.88 5.67
CA THR A 3 31.98 47.61 5.65
C THR A 3 31.77 46.10 5.50
N GLN A 4 31.16 45.50 6.53
CA GLN A 4 30.81 44.07 6.56
C GLN A 4 29.60 43.81 5.66
N GLY A 5 29.72 42.80 4.78
CA GLY A 5 28.62 42.27 3.99
C GLY A 5 27.61 41.52 4.86
N ARG A 6 26.32 41.75 4.60
CA ARG A 6 25.20 41.11 5.28
C ARG A 6 24.81 39.88 4.46
N ALA A 7 25.02 38.68 5.01
CA ALA A 7 24.60 37.43 4.38
C ALA A 7 23.05 37.30 4.36
N PRO A 8 22.45 36.70 3.32
CA PRO A 8 21.02 36.44 3.27
C PRO A 8 20.65 35.35 4.29
N ARG A 9 19.57 35.59 5.04
CA ARG A 9 19.02 34.66 6.03
C ARG A 9 18.27 33.55 5.28
N GLY A 10 18.79 32.32 5.33
CA GLY A 10 18.07 31.13 4.89
C GLY A 10 16.77 30.97 5.69
N ARG A 11 15.64 30.87 4.98
CA ARG A 11 14.36 30.47 5.57
C ARG A 11 14.43 28.97 5.86
N MET A 12 14.68 28.62 7.11
CA MET A 12 14.43 27.25 7.59
C MET A 12 12.92 27.01 7.52
N ALA A 13 12.51 26.04 6.71
CA ALA A 13 11.17 25.48 6.77
C ALA A 13 10.99 24.85 8.15
N ALA A 14 10.07 25.39 8.94
CA ALA A 14 9.70 24.81 10.21
C ALA A 14 8.89 23.53 9.92
N VAL A 15 9.51 22.38 10.13
CA VAL A 15 8.79 21.10 10.25
C VAL A 15 7.94 21.21 11.52
N MET A 16 6.64 21.44 11.37
CA MET A 16 5.69 21.27 12.47
C MET A 16 5.60 19.79 12.78
N VAL A 17 6.32 19.35 13.81
CA VAL A 17 6.03 18.09 14.49
C VAL A 17 4.76 18.32 15.29
N VAL A 18 3.61 17.91 14.75
CA VAL A 18 2.39 17.77 15.55
C VAL A 18 2.61 16.56 16.46
N ALA A 19 3.01 16.82 17.69
CA ALA A 19 2.99 15.82 18.74
C ALA A 19 1.52 15.58 19.10
N TRP A 20 0.96 14.47 18.61
CA TRP A 20 -0.30 13.95 19.14
C TRP A 20 -0.04 13.50 20.57
N ALA A 21 -0.63 14.21 21.54
CA ALA A 21 -0.80 13.63 22.85
C ALA A 21 -1.74 12.42 22.67
N ALA A 22 -1.22 11.21 22.90
CA ALA A 22 -2.03 10.01 22.95
C ALA A 22 -3.07 10.17 24.07
N GLY A 23 -4.28 10.59 23.73
CA GLY A 23 -5.43 10.28 24.56
C GLY A 23 -5.55 8.76 24.59
N ALA A 24 -5.80 8.18 25.76
CA ALA A 24 -6.16 6.77 25.84
C ALA A 24 -7.30 6.52 24.84
N ALA A 25 -7.12 5.53 23.95
CA ALA A 25 -8.19 5.08 23.07
C ALA A 25 -9.36 4.65 23.96
N ALA A 26 -10.56 5.17 23.69
CA ALA A 26 -11.74 4.83 24.46
C ALA A 26 -12.32 3.53 23.90
N GLY A 27 -12.16 2.41 24.62
CA GLY A 27 -12.55 1.08 24.16
C GLY A 27 -11.34 0.15 23.96
N PRO A 28 -11.59 -1.06 23.42
CA PRO A 28 -10.51 -2.00 23.08
C PRO A 28 -9.72 -1.52 21.85
N ASP A 29 -8.42 -1.84 21.84
CA ASP A 29 -7.49 -1.56 20.73
C ASP A 29 -6.57 -2.78 20.57
N ILE A 30 -6.78 -3.55 19.51
CA ILE A 30 -6.10 -4.82 19.27
C ILE A 30 -4.96 -4.65 18.29
N THR A 31 -3.75 -4.84 18.80
CA THR A 31 -2.52 -4.80 18.01
C THR A 31 -1.80 -6.14 18.02
N VAL A 32 -0.87 -6.34 17.08
CA VAL A 32 -0.07 -7.58 17.01
C VAL A 32 1.32 -7.33 17.59
N SER A 33 1.49 -7.49 18.90
CA SER A 33 2.75 -7.17 19.59
C SER A 33 3.93 -8.06 19.17
N SER A 34 3.66 -9.28 18.73
CA SER A 34 4.70 -10.19 18.24
C SER A 34 4.15 -11.21 17.23
N MET A 35 5.04 -11.75 16.41
CA MET A 35 4.70 -12.80 15.45
C MET A 35 5.90 -13.65 15.04
N ALA A 36 5.63 -14.81 14.44
CA ALA A 36 6.61 -15.69 13.81
C ALA A 36 7.78 -16.12 14.71
N ASN A 37 7.51 -16.29 16.01
CA ASN A 37 8.44 -16.96 16.94
C ASN A 37 8.56 -18.46 16.61
N ASN A 38 7.52 -19.03 16.01
CA ASN A 38 7.56 -20.31 15.31
C ASN A 38 6.88 -20.14 13.94
N ILE A 39 7.40 -20.82 12.93
CA ILE A 39 6.80 -20.91 11.60
C ILE A 39 6.60 -22.40 11.29
N SER A 40 5.35 -22.79 11.08
CA SER A 40 4.98 -24.12 10.64
C SER A 40 4.99 -24.18 9.12
N LYS A 41 5.73 -25.14 8.58
CA LYS A 41 5.74 -25.49 7.17
C LYS A 41 5.01 -26.81 6.97
N TYR A 42 4.08 -26.85 6.03
CA TYR A 42 3.28 -28.03 5.70
C TYR A 42 3.75 -28.66 4.38
N ASN A 43 3.23 -29.82 3.99
CA ASN A 43 3.56 -30.42 2.68
C ASN A 43 3.08 -29.54 1.52
N ASN A 44 3.66 -29.74 0.34
CA ASN A 44 3.29 -29.04 -0.89
C ASN A 44 2.17 -29.73 -1.67
N GLN A 45 1.54 -29.01 -2.58
CA GLN A 45 0.76 -29.56 -3.69
C GLN A 45 1.28 -28.95 -4.99
N GLY A 46 1.86 -29.79 -5.85
CA GLY A 46 2.62 -29.28 -7.01
C GLY A 46 3.73 -28.31 -6.57
N PRO A 47 3.81 -27.12 -7.18
CA PRO A 47 4.84 -26.13 -6.84
C PRO A 47 4.49 -25.27 -5.62
N ILE A 48 3.31 -25.43 -5.01
CA ILE A 48 2.85 -24.59 -3.90
C ILE A 48 3.16 -25.25 -2.56
N ALA A 49 3.88 -24.55 -1.70
CA ALA A 49 4.06 -24.90 -0.29
C ALA A 49 3.13 -24.06 0.60
N ALA A 50 2.80 -24.57 1.79
CA ALA A 50 1.96 -23.86 2.74
C ALA A 50 2.65 -23.60 4.07
N TYR A 51 2.28 -22.47 4.66
CA TYR A 51 2.84 -21.96 5.91
C TYR A 51 1.76 -21.43 6.84
N SER A 52 2.09 -21.38 8.11
CA SER A 52 1.41 -20.56 9.12
C SER A 52 2.42 -20.21 10.21
N PHE A 53 2.20 -19.15 10.96
CA PHE A 53 3.15 -18.70 11.98
C PHE A 53 2.45 -18.25 13.26
N THR A 54 3.19 -18.21 14.36
CA THR A 54 2.68 -17.73 15.65
C THR A 54 2.24 -16.28 15.55
N THR A 55 1.16 -15.91 16.24
CA THR A 55 0.73 -14.52 16.45
C THR A 55 0.54 -14.26 17.94
N VAL A 56 0.86 -13.05 18.37
CA VAL A 56 0.61 -12.54 19.73
C VAL A 56 -0.11 -11.22 19.57
N SER A 57 -1.39 -11.18 19.95
CA SER A 57 -2.15 -9.93 20.03
C SER A 57 -2.01 -9.28 21.40
N CYS A 58 -2.32 -8.00 21.45
CA CYS A 58 -2.31 -7.16 22.63
C CYS A 58 -3.51 -6.23 22.60
N ASN A 59 -4.29 -6.21 23.68
CA ASN A 59 -5.28 -5.16 23.89
C ASN A 59 -4.60 -3.97 24.57
N ILE A 60 -4.27 -2.92 23.82
CA ILE A 60 -3.64 -1.70 24.36
C ILE A 60 -4.66 -0.60 24.69
N GLY A 61 -5.95 -0.91 24.57
CA GLY A 61 -7.06 -0.04 24.89
C GLY A 61 -7.37 0.03 26.38
N ASP A 62 -8.49 0.65 26.74
CA ASP A 62 -8.94 0.85 28.12
C ASP A 62 -10.21 0.06 28.50
N ALA A 63 -10.66 -0.85 27.63
CA ALA A 63 -11.76 -1.78 27.86
C ALA A 63 -11.41 -3.20 27.38
N ASP A 64 -12.13 -4.20 27.90
CA ASP A 64 -12.00 -5.59 27.46
C ASP A 64 -12.42 -5.73 25.98
N ALA A 65 -11.68 -6.55 25.23
CA ALA A 65 -11.97 -6.84 23.82
C ALA A 65 -12.69 -8.19 23.68
N ILE A 66 -13.58 -8.28 22.70
CA ILE A 66 -14.45 -9.43 22.43
C ILE A 66 -13.66 -10.63 21.87
N TRP A 67 -13.80 -11.81 22.47
CA TRP A 67 -13.14 -13.07 22.08
C TRP A 67 -14.06 -14.31 22.17
N ILE A 68 -15.37 -14.08 22.08
CA ILE A 68 -16.44 -15.05 22.30
C ILE A 68 -16.42 -16.17 21.26
N ASP A 69 -16.41 -17.40 21.77
CA ASP A 69 -16.54 -18.61 20.98
C ASP A 69 -18.02 -18.97 20.74
N CYS A 70 -18.28 -19.83 19.77
CA CYS A 70 -19.65 -20.15 19.38
C CYS A 70 -20.28 -21.28 20.22
N ASN A 71 -19.56 -21.77 21.23
CA ASN A 71 -20.06 -22.69 22.24
C ASN A 71 -20.55 -21.95 23.49
N SER A 72 -20.01 -20.76 23.79
CA SER A 72 -20.34 -19.93 24.95
C SER A 72 -21.30 -18.77 24.63
N GLY A 73 -21.34 -18.27 23.39
CA GLY A 73 -22.10 -17.07 22.99
C GLY A 73 -23.43 -17.29 22.25
N ASN A 74 -24.29 -16.26 22.27
CA ASN A 74 -25.51 -16.17 21.45
C ASN A 74 -25.28 -15.46 20.09
N ASP A 75 -24.20 -14.68 19.97
CA ASP A 75 -23.82 -13.92 18.78
C ASP A 75 -22.45 -14.44 18.29
N CYS A 76 -22.48 -15.24 17.22
CA CYS A 76 -21.33 -16.08 16.85
C CYS A 76 -20.23 -15.36 16.03
N ASN A 77 -20.43 -14.08 15.66
CA ASN A 77 -19.46 -13.27 14.92
C ASN A 77 -18.62 -12.36 15.84
N GLN A 78 -18.43 -12.78 17.09
CA GLN A 78 -17.85 -12.00 18.17
C GLN A 78 -16.46 -12.52 18.55
N HIS A 79 -15.52 -12.52 17.61
CA HIS A 79 -14.11 -12.79 17.86
C HIS A 79 -13.25 -12.25 16.72
N PRO A 80 -11.94 -12.04 16.92
CA PRO A 80 -11.08 -11.58 15.84
C PRO A 80 -10.89 -12.64 14.77
N VAL A 81 -10.75 -12.17 13.53
CA VAL A 81 -10.20 -12.95 12.42
C VAL A 81 -8.77 -12.49 12.14
N ILE A 82 -7.90 -13.45 11.84
CA ILE A 82 -6.45 -13.23 11.81
C ILE A 82 -5.89 -13.62 10.45
N ALA A 83 -5.40 -12.64 9.71
CA ALA A 83 -4.77 -12.82 8.40
C ALA A 83 -3.27 -13.11 8.54
N GLN A 84 -2.74 -13.91 7.61
CA GLN A 84 -1.31 -14.18 7.48
C GLN A 84 -0.87 -14.10 6.02
N ASN A 85 0.12 -13.25 5.75
CA ASN A 85 0.66 -13.00 4.41
C ASN A 85 2.19 -13.13 4.41
N ILE A 86 2.76 -13.39 3.23
CA ILE A 86 4.21 -13.41 3.01
C ILE A 86 4.56 -12.55 1.79
N TYR A 87 5.62 -11.76 1.91
CA TYR A 87 6.09 -10.82 0.90
C TYR A 87 7.56 -11.07 0.54
N ARG A 88 7.94 -10.68 -0.68
CA ARG A 88 9.31 -10.69 -1.19
C ARG A 88 9.72 -9.28 -1.63
N LEU A 89 10.89 -8.84 -1.21
CA LEU A 89 11.59 -7.70 -1.79
C LEU A 89 12.75 -8.21 -2.65
N LYS A 90 12.69 -7.97 -3.97
CA LYS A 90 13.71 -8.40 -4.93
C LYS A 90 13.83 -7.38 -6.04
N ASP A 91 15.07 -7.00 -6.39
CA ASP A 91 15.36 -6.07 -7.49
C ASP A 91 14.52 -4.78 -7.46
N GLY A 92 14.36 -4.20 -6.26
CA GLY A 92 13.58 -2.98 -6.04
C GLY A 92 12.05 -3.18 -5.97
N ARG A 93 11.55 -4.41 -6.10
CA ARG A 93 10.11 -4.74 -6.16
C ARG A 93 9.65 -5.41 -4.88
N PHE A 94 8.62 -4.86 -4.25
CA PHE A 94 7.97 -5.44 -3.07
C PHE A 94 6.66 -6.11 -3.47
N GLU A 95 6.62 -7.43 -3.47
CA GLU A 95 5.51 -8.23 -4.01
C GLU A 95 4.94 -9.16 -2.93
N GLN A 96 3.62 -9.32 -2.89
CA GLN A 96 2.98 -10.32 -2.04
C GLN A 96 3.01 -11.69 -2.72
N ILE A 97 3.76 -12.63 -2.13
CA ILE A 97 3.94 -13.98 -2.68
C ILE A 97 3.16 -15.04 -1.91
N GLY A 98 2.54 -14.64 -0.79
CA GLY A 98 1.81 -15.54 0.10
C GLY A 98 0.51 -14.92 0.60
N LEU A 99 -0.57 -15.68 0.43
CA LEU A 99 -1.90 -15.36 0.93
C LEU A 99 -2.46 -16.59 1.64
N GLY A 100 -3.01 -16.40 2.85
CA GLY A 100 -3.75 -17.44 3.57
C GLY A 100 -5.19 -17.04 3.85
N TRP A 101 -6.05 -18.01 4.14
CA TRP A 101 -7.33 -17.76 4.78
C TRP A 101 -7.14 -17.28 6.22
N LEU A 102 -8.22 -16.87 6.85
CA LEU A 102 -8.21 -16.25 8.16
C LEU A 102 -8.37 -17.29 9.26
N LYS A 103 -7.58 -17.22 10.32
CA LYS A 103 -7.88 -17.97 11.54
C LYS A 103 -8.98 -17.24 12.32
N HIS A 104 -9.97 -17.97 12.82
CA HIS A 104 -10.99 -17.44 13.73
C HIS A 104 -10.56 -17.59 15.21
N GLY A 105 -10.77 -16.54 16.02
CA GLY A 105 -10.75 -16.56 17.49
C GLY A 105 -11.65 -17.64 18.12
N PHE A 106 -11.30 -18.07 19.33
CA PHE A 106 -12.13 -19.01 20.10
C PHE A 106 -11.89 -19.01 21.62
N CYS A 107 -10.77 -18.50 22.11
CA CYS A 107 -10.54 -18.25 23.53
C CYS A 107 -9.30 -17.35 23.63
N ALA A 108 -9.38 -16.31 24.46
CA ALA A 108 -8.24 -15.49 24.82
C ALA A 108 -7.42 -16.20 25.91
N LEU A 109 -6.11 -16.33 25.70
CA LEU A 109 -5.18 -16.80 26.74
C LEU A 109 -5.07 -15.82 27.91
N ASP A 110 -5.23 -14.52 27.63
CA ASP A 110 -5.27 -13.44 28.62
C ASP A 110 -4.00 -13.40 29.49
N GLU A 111 -2.84 -13.42 28.82
CA GLU A 111 -1.52 -13.57 29.44
C GLU A 111 -0.77 -12.24 29.61
N ASP A 112 0.12 -12.20 30.62
CA ASP A 112 0.99 -11.06 30.94
C ASP A 112 2.23 -11.00 30.02
N SER A 113 1.99 -10.86 28.71
CA SER A 113 3.04 -10.76 27.68
C SER A 113 2.94 -9.52 26.81
N CYS A 114 2.01 -8.61 27.12
CA CYS A 114 1.88 -7.36 26.39
C CYS A 114 3.03 -6.38 26.73
N PRO A 115 3.67 -5.72 25.74
CA PRO A 115 4.86 -4.91 25.99
C PRO A 115 4.55 -3.54 26.62
N VAL A 116 3.27 -3.21 26.83
CA VAL A 116 2.80 -1.93 27.34
C VAL A 116 1.74 -2.13 28.42
N GLY A 117 1.67 -1.16 29.34
CA GLY A 117 0.65 -1.12 30.38
C GLY A 117 0.86 -2.15 31.50
N THR A 118 -0.11 -2.22 32.39
CA THR A 118 -0.20 -3.22 33.45
C THR A 118 -1.45 -4.03 33.20
N ILE A 119 -1.30 -5.34 33.00
CA ILE A 119 -2.41 -6.24 32.70
C ILE A 119 -3.54 -6.14 33.74
N VAL A 120 -4.76 -6.03 33.24
CA VAL A 120 -6.01 -6.24 33.97
C VAL A 120 -6.71 -7.42 33.29
N PRO A 121 -6.48 -8.65 33.77
CA PRO A 121 -6.94 -9.85 33.09
C PRO A 121 -8.46 -10.03 33.22
N ASN A 122 -9.07 -10.60 32.18
CA ASN A 122 -10.41 -11.16 32.18
C ASN A 122 -10.33 -12.68 31.85
N PRO A 123 -10.29 -13.58 32.86
CA PRO A 123 -9.97 -15.00 32.67
C PRO A 123 -11.14 -15.85 32.14
N SER A 124 -12.06 -15.25 31.38
CA SER A 124 -13.29 -15.89 30.93
C SER A 124 -13.17 -16.68 29.62
N CYS A 125 -12.01 -16.64 28.94
CA CYS A 125 -11.82 -17.02 27.52
C CYS A 125 -12.56 -16.12 26.52
N ASP A 126 -13.72 -15.60 26.88
CA ASP A 126 -14.62 -14.82 26.01
C ASP A 126 -14.18 -13.36 25.82
N TRP A 127 -13.19 -12.91 26.60
CA TRP A 127 -12.72 -11.53 26.61
C TRP A 127 -11.20 -11.50 26.72
N LEU A 128 -10.56 -10.58 26.00
CA LEU A 128 -9.15 -10.23 26.21
C LEU A 128 -9.07 -8.97 27.07
N GLY A 129 -8.51 -9.12 28.27
CA GLY A 129 -8.41 -8.05 29.25
C GLY A 129 -7.55 -6.88 28.80
N ILE A 130 -7.63 -5.77 29.55
CA ILE A 130 -6.85 -4.55 29.27
C ILE A 130 -5.37 -4.82 29.49
N TYR A 131 -4.52 -4.46 28.52
CA TYR A 131 -3.09 -4.76 28.48
C TYR A 131 -2.75 -6.25 28.61
N ALA A 132 -3.72 -7.13 28.35
CA ALA A 132 -3.49 -8.55 28.22
C ALA A 132 -3.10 -8.92 26.79
N ALA A 133 -2.44 -10.05 26.65
CA ALA A 133 -2.06 -10.61 25.36
C ALA A 133 -2.73 -11.96 25.10
N ASP A 134 -2.83 -12.32 23.82
CA ASP A 134 -3.31 -13.63 23.39
C ASP A 134 -2.39 -14.22 22.32
N THR A 135 -1.88 -15.42 22.59
CA THR A 135 -0.91 -16.11 21.74
C THR A 135 -1.54 -17.31 21.03
N TYR A 136 -1.58 -17.27 19.70
CA TYR A 136 -1.88 -18.45 18.89
C TYR A 136 -0.62 -19.07 18.31
N SER A 137 -0.45 -20.37 18.53
CA SER A 137 0.64 -21.13 17.91
C SER A 137 0.50 -21.17 16.38
N ALA A 138 1.62 -21.39 15.69
CA ALA A 138 1.63 -21.59 14.24
C ALA A 138 0.66 -22.70 13.80
N GLN A 139 0.56 -23.80 14.56
CA GLN A 139 -0.34 -24.91 14.24
C GLN A 139 -1.82 -24.54 14.39
N LEU A 140 -2.17 -23.77 15.44
CA LEU A 140 -3.55 -23.26 15.61
C LEU A 140 -3.92 -22.31 14.46
N ASN A 141 -3.01 -21.40 14.10
CA ASN A 141 -3.21 -20.47 12.98
C ASN A 141 -3.33 -21.17 11.62
N GLY A 142 -2.82 -22.40 11.47
CA GLY A 142 -2.95 -23.22 10.27
C GLY A 142 -3.98 -24.35 10.38
N SER A 143 -4.89 -24.30 11.35
CA SER A 143 -5.90 -25.35 11.57
C SER A 143 -7.09 -25.19 10.62
N GLN A 144 -7.06 -25.95 9.51
CA GLN A 144 -7.99 -25.79 8.39
C GLN A 144 -9.48 -25.77 8.76
N ALA A 145 -9.91 -26.57 9.73
CA ALA A 145 -11.33 -26.64 10.10
C ALA A 145 -11.87 -25.30 10.63
N GLY A 146 -11.02 -24.52 11.32
CA GLY A 146 -11.36 -23.20 11.88
C GLY A 146 -10.85 -22.01 11.06
N MET A 147 -10.29 -22.25 9.87
CA MET A 147 -9.89 -21.18 8.96
C MET A 147 -11.06 -20.80 8.04
N GLY A 148 -11.40 -19.51 8.01
CA GLY A 148 -12.49 -18.92 7.23
C GLY A 148 -12.01 -18.06 6.06
N PRO A 149 -12.86 -17.86 5.05
CA PRO A 149 -12.52 -17.10 3.84
C PRO A 149 -12.37 -15.61 4.13
N ARG A 150 -11.64 -14.91 3.27
CA ARG A 150 -11.54 -13.44 3.29
C ARG A 150 -12.75 -12.75 2.69
N SER A 151 -13.41 -13.40 1.72
CA SER A 151 -14.55 -12.84 0.99
C SER A 151 -15.79 -12.54 1.84
N GLU A 152 -15.88 -13.13 3.03
CA GLU A 152 -17.06 -12.99 3.91
C GLU A 152 -16.85 -11.97 5.04
N VAL A 153 -15.66 -11.37 5.13
CA VAL A 153 -15.32 -10.42 6.19
C VAL A 153 -15.37 -9.00 5.62
N ASN A 154 -16.10 -8.12 6.29
CA ASN A 154 -15.91 -6.70 6.14
C ASN A 154 -14.71 -6.27 7.00
N PRO A 155 -13.57 -5.92 6.40
CA PRO A 155 -12.34 -5.61 7.14
C PRO A 155 -12.40 -4.27 7.88
N TRP A 156 -13.32 -3.38 7.49
CA TRP A 156 -13.48 -2.09 8.12
C TRP A 156 -14.33 -2.21 9.38
N THR A 157 -15.42 -2.98 9.35
CA THR A 157 -16.32 -3.15 10.51
C THR A 157 -15.98 -4.34 11.39
N GLY A 158 -15.22 -5.31 10.85
CA GLY A 158 -14.98 -6.61 11.45
C GLY A 158 -16.16 -7.56 11.37
N GLU A 159 -17.26 -7.16 10.74
CA GLU A 159 -18.44 -8.01 10.62
C GLU A 159 -18.22 -9.15 9.62
N TYR A 160 -18.72 -10.33 9.97
CA TYR A 160 -18.74 -11.52 9.11
C TYR A 160 -19.90 -12.45 9.52
N PRO A 161 -20.38 -13.32 8.62
CA PRO A 161 -21.31 -14.38 9.00
C PRO A 161 -20.59 -15.44 9.84
N TYR A 162 -21.23 -15.91 10.90
CA TYR A 162 -20.75 -17.09 11.63
C TYR A 162 -21.88 -18.09 11.94
N PRO A 163 -21.69 -19.41 11.72
CA PRO A 163 -20.52 -20.00 11.05
C PRO A 163 -20.36 -19.43 9.64
N PHE A 164 -19.11 -19.19 9.24
CA PHE A 164 -18.82 -18.70 7.89
C PHE A 164 -19.36 -19.72 6.87
N THR A 165 -19.72 -19.28 5.67
CA THR A 165 -20.47 -20.11 4.72
C THR A 165 -19.53 -20.99 3.90
N LEU A 166 -18.48 -20.39 3.35
CA LEU A 166 -17.55 -21.05 2.46
C LEU A 166 -16.55 -21.93 3.23
N GLY A 167 -16.72 -23.24 3.13
CA GLY A 167 -15.75 -24.22 3.64
C GLY A 167 -15.77 -24.44 5.16
N TRP A 168 -16.85 -24.08 5.87
CA TRP A 168 -16.96 -24.30 7.32
C TRP A 168 -16.71 -25.75 7.74
N GLY A 169 -15.83 -25.94 8.72
CA GLY A 169 -15.45 -27.24 9.25
C GLY A 169 -14.74 -28.16 8.24
N GLN A 170 -14.50 -27.70 7.02
CA GLN A 170 -13.87 -28.50 5.97
C GLN A 170 -12.35 -28.50 6.11
N THR A 171 -11.77 -29.67 5.86
CA THR A 171 -10.33 -29.87 5.70
C THR A 171 -10.06 -30.44 4.31
N GLY A 172 -8.81 -30.36 3.86
CA GLY A 172 -8.42 -30.75 2.51
C GLY A 172 -6.98 -31.23 2.45
N ASN A 173 -6.36 -31.01 1.29
CA ASN A 173 -4.94 -31.31 1.12
C ASN A 173 -4.06 -30.45 2.04
N SER A 174 -2.75 -30.68 2.04
CA SER A 174 -1.82 -30.03 2.97
C SER A 174 -1.74 -28.51 2.88
N ILE A 175 -2.13 -27.91 1.75
CA ILE A 175 -2.06 -26.46 1.53
C ILE A 175 -3.41 -25.76 1.67
N PHE A 176 -4.51 -26.51 1.71
CA PHE A 176 -5.87 -25.98 1.80
C PHE A 176 -5.97 -24.96 2.95
N LYS A 177 -6.52 -23.77 2.63
CA LYS A 177 -6.72 -22.59 3.50
C LYS A 177 -5.48 -21.93 4.11
N ARG A 178 -4.35 -22.62 4.20
CA ARG A 178 -3.12 -22.08 4.79
C ARG A 178 -2.48 -21.03 3.88
N CYS A 179 -1.48 -20.30 4.38
CA CYS A 179 -0.74 -19.32 3.57
C CYS A 179 0.04 -20.04 2.47
N GLN A 180 -0.41 -19.92 1.22
CA GLN A 180 0.14 -20.60 0.06
C GLN A 180 1.20 -19.75 -0.62
N VAL A 181 2.38 -20.32 -0.89
CA VAL A 181 3.49 -19.65 -1.57
C VAL A 181 4.04 -20.56 -2.66
N HIS A 182 4.30 -20.01 -3.84
CA HIS A 182 4.95 -20.75 -4.92
C HIS A 182 6.44 -20.96 -4.63
N ASN A 183 6.93 -22.17 -4.82
CA ASN A 183 8.32 -22.52 -4.46
C ASN A 183 9.36 -21.71 -5.24
N ASP A 184 9.04 -21.32 -6.48
CA ASP A 184 9.94 -20.50 -7.29
C ASP A 184 10.06 -19.07 -6.78
N ASP A 185 9.12 -18.57 -5.99
CA ASP A 185 9.25 -17.24 -5.39
C ASP A 185 10.22 -17.19 -4.21
N VAL A 186 10.49 -18.35 -3.62
CA VAL A 186 11.36 -18.49 -2.44
C VAL A 186 12.71 -19.12 -2.79
N ASN A 187 12.78 -19.81 -3.93
CA ASN A 187 13.98 -20.52 -4.37
C ASN A 187 15.20 -19.58 -4.44
N PRO A 188 16.23 -19.76 -3.59
CA PRO A 188 17.40 -18.86 -3.56
C PRO A 188 18.19 -18.83 -4.86
N ASN A 189 18.09 -19.87 -5.71
CA ASN A 189 18.74 -19.88 -7.02
C ASN A 189 18.04 -18.98 -8.04
N LEU A 190 16.74 -18.72 -7.86
CA LEU A 190 15.94 -17.83 -8.71
C LEU A 190 15.83 -16.42 -8.11
N ASN A 191 16.02 -16.30 -6.79
CA ASN A 191 15.80 -15.09 -6.01
C ASN A 191 17.04 -14.68 -5.21
N ALA A 192 18.20 -14.67 -5.87
CA ALA A 192 19.43 -14.20 -5.24
C ALA A 192 19.26 -12.75 -4.76
N GLY A 193 19.64 -12.48 -3.51
CA GLY A 193 19.53 -11.15 -2.89
C GLY A 193 18.13 -10.77 -2.40
N ALA A 194 17.11 -11.61 -2.58
CA ALA A 194 15.76 -11.32 -2.11
C ALA A 194 15.66 -11.35 -0.58
N LEU A 195 14.85 -10.43 -0.04
CA LEU A 195 14.43 -10.41 1.36
C LEU A 195 12.96 -10.86 1.46
N TYR A 196 12.59 -11.45 2.59
CA TYR A 196 11.24 -11.98 2.81
C TYR A 196 10.66 -11.45 4.11
N PHE A 197 9.35 -11.28 4.15
CA PHE A 197 8.64 -10.70 5.30
C PHE A 197 7.34 -11.44 5.51
N GLY A 198 7.05 -11.81 6.76
CA GLY A 198 5.72 -12.26 7.15
C GLY A 198 4.94 -11.11 7.77
N GLU A 199 3.63 -11.12 7.57
CA GLU A 199 2.68 -10.14 8.13
C GLU A 199 1.51 -10.85 8.81
N ALA A 200 1.09 -10.31 9.95
CA ALA A 200 -0.15 -10.68 10.60
C ALA A 200 -1.02 -9.45 10.83
N GLN A 201 -2.33 -9.62 10.64
CA GLN A 201 -3.33 -8.59 10.91
C GLN A 201 -4.49 -9.21 11.69
N TYR A 202 -4.96 -8.49 12.70
CA TYR A 202 -6.19 -8.82 13.42
C TYR A 202 -7.28 -7.87 12.96
N VAL A 203 -8.50 -8.39 12.79
CA VAL A 203 -9.70 -7.58 12.54
C VAL A 203 -10.73 -7.94 13.59
N CYS A 204 -11.17 -6.94 14.35
CA CYS A 204 -12.14 -7.09 15.44
C CYS A 204 -13.39 -6.24 15.18
N THR A 205 -14.50 -6.59 15.84
CA THR A 205 -15.80 -5.91 15.67
C THR A 205 -16.01 -4.70 16.58
N ASP A 206 -15.25 -4.60 17.66
CA ASP A 206 -15.48 -3.71 18.81
C ASP A 206 -14.44 -2.60 18.96
N GLU A 207 -13.42 -2.55 18.11
CA GLU A 207 -12.45 -1.45 18.05
C GLU A 207 -13.07 -0.18 17.47
N LEU A 208 -12.63 1.00 17.90
CA LEU A 208 -13.01 2.24 17.27
C LEU A 208 -12.36 2.37 15.87
N PRO A 209 -12.99 3.10 14.92
CA PRO A 209 -12.45 3.28 13.57
C PRO A 209 -10.99 3.75 13.49
N ALA A 210 -10.55 4.60 14.41
CA ALA A 210 -9.18 5.12 14.43
C ALA A 210 -8.13 4.06 14.82
N ASP A 211 -8.52 3.11 15.66
CA ASP A 211 -7.63 2.08 16.21
C ASP A 211 -7.44 0.93 15.21
N ARG A 212 -8.40 0.71 14.31
CA ARG A 212 -8.34 -0.31 13.23
C ARG A 212 -7.20 -0.12 12.22
N LEU A 213 -6.36 0.90 12.37
CA LEU A 213 -5.25 1.24 11.49
C LEU A 213 -3.88 0.82 12.04
N ASN A 214 -3.80 0.34 13.29
CA ASN A 214 -2.56 -0.08 13.96
C ASN A 214 -2.47 -1.62 14.16
N ASN A 215 -3.44 -2.38 13.66
CA ASN A 215 -3.66 -3.80 13.93
C ASN A 215 -2.84 -4.78 13.05
N VAL A 216 -1.83 -4.26 12.35
CA VAL A 216 -0.95 -5.03 11.48
C VAL A 216 0.46 -5.04 12.05
N THR A 217 1.21 -6.11 11.86
CA THR A 217 2.64 -6.18 12.19
C THR A 217 3.35 -7.06 11.20
N TRP A 218 4.60 -6.71 10.90
CA TRP A 218 5.48 -7.53 10.07
C TRP A 218 6.77 -7.93 10.78
N LYS A 219 7.37 -9.01 10.30
CA LYS A 219 8.70 -9.47 10.74
C LYS A 219 9.48 -10.06 9.58
N GLN A 220 10.78 -9.76 9.54
CA GLN A 220 11.66 -10.29 8.49
C GLN A 220 11.83 -11.81 8.65
N PHE A 221 11.68 -12.51 7.53
CA PHE A 221 11.89 -13.95 7.40
C PHE A 221 13.24 -14.24 6.75
N VAL A 222 13.78 -15.42 7.07
CA VAL A 222 14.99 -15.97 6.44
C VAL A 222 14.67 -17.31 5.79
N VAL A 223 15.22 -17.55 4.61
CA VAL A 223 15.02 -18.79 3.86
C VAL A 223 16.09 -19.80 4.25
N GLY A 224 15.66 -20.94 4.79
CA GLY A 224 16.50 -22.07 5.14
C GLY A 224 16.62 -23.09 4.00
N SER A 225 17.04 -24.31 4.34
CA SER A 225 17.14 -25.41 3.36
C SER A 225 15.76 -25.88 2.87
N PRO A 226 15.68 -26.47 1.66
CA PRO A 226 14.43 -27.06 1.19
C PRO A 226 14.03 -28.23 2.11
N SER A 227 12.75 -28.30 2.47
CA SER A 227 12.20 -29.33 3.34
C SER A 227 10.77 -29.69 2.92
N GLY A 228 10.46 -30.99 2.83
CA GLY A 228 9.12 -31.51 2.51
C GLY A 228 8.47 -30.93 1.23
N GLY A 229 9.26 -30.63 0.19
CA GLY A 229 8.75 -30.06 -1.07
C GLY A 229 8.48 -28.55 -1.03
N GLY A 230 9.05 -27.81 -0.07
CA GLY A 230 9.09 -26.35 -0.07
C GLY A 230 10.33 -25.83 0.66
N TRP A 231 10.35 -24.57 1.05
CA TRP A 231 11.49 -23.94 1.72
C TRP A 231 11.19 -23.73 3.21
N ALA A 232 12.12 -24.05 4.10
CA ALA A 232 11.93 -23.71 5.50
C ALA A 232 12.06 -22.19 5.70
N PHE A 233 11.13 -21.57 6.42
CA PHE A 233 11.29 -20.18 6.88
C PHE A 233 11.71 -20.15 8.36
N GLY A 234 12.64 -19.26 8.68
CA GLY A 234 12.88 -18.75 10.02
C GLY A 234 12.52 -17.27 10.11
N SER A 235 12.65 -16.67 11.30
CA SER A 235 12.52 -15.22 11.47
C SER A 235 13.82 -14.61 12.00
N THR A 236 14.06 -13.34 11.67
CA THR A 236 15.20 -12.55 12.17
C THR A 236 14.73 -11.15 12.56
N GLY A 237 15.49 -10.49 13.43
CA GLY A 237 15.12 -9.19 13.99
C GLY A 237 13.88 -9.23 14.90
N GLY A 238 13.51 -8.06 15.42
CA GLY A 238 12.26 -7.85 16.16
C GLY A 238 11.08 -7.54 15.21
N PRO A 239 9.84 -7.76 15.66
CA PRO A 239 8.66 -7.33 14.90
C PRO A 239 8.66 -5.80 14.72
N ARG A 240 8.12 -5.33 13.60
CA ARG A 240 7.71 -3.92 13.44
C ARG A 240 6.25 -3.80 13.82
N TRP A 241 6.05 -3.54 15.11
CA TRP A 241 4.72 -3.47 15.72
C TRP A 241 3.93 -2.29 15.15
N GLN A 242 2.64 -2.53 14.87
CA GLN A 242 1.69 -1.55 14.32
C GLN A 242 2.05 -1.03 12.91
N GLN A 243 2.72 -1.87 12.12
CA GLN A 243 3.21 -1.53 10.79
C GLN A 243 2.84 -2.63 9.78
N PRO A 244 2.23 -2.30 8.62
CA PRO A 244 2.07 -3.25 7.53
C PRO A 244 3.40 -3.53 6.81
N ALA A 245 3.52 -4.71 6.22
CA ALA A 245 4.77 -5.19 5.62
C ALA A 245 5.28 -4.34 4.47
N ILE A 246 4.43 -3.59 3.77
CA ILE A 246 4.86 -2.63 2.74
C ILE A 246 5.85 -1.59 3.28
N GLN A 247 5.84 -1.30 4.59
CA GLN A 247 6.82 -0.41 5.21
C GLN A 247 8.23 -1.01 5.26
N ALA A 248 8.37 -2.34 5.15
CA ALA A 248 9.67 -2.98 4.98
C ALA A 248 10.36 -2.56 3.67
N TRP A 249 9.59 -2.19 2.64
CA TRP A 249 10.15 -1.70 1.38
C TRP A 249 10.95 -0.42 1.60
N GLN A 250 10.36 0.56 2.29
CA GLN A 250 11.03 1.82 2.66
C GLN A 250 12.13 1.62 3.71
N GLU A 251 11.97 0.68 4.64
CA GLU A 251 13.02 0.38 5.61
C GLU A 251 14.29 -0.16 4.93
N HIS A 252 14.15 -0.94 3.86
CA HIS A 252 15.27 -1.56 3.14
C HIS A 252 15.73 -0.79 1.89
N ASP A 253 14.95 0.18 1.42
CA ASP A 253 15.30 1.06 0.31
C ASP A 253 14.82 2.50 0.58
N ALA A 254 15.76 3.38 0.93
CA ALA A 254 15.48 4.78 1.24
C ALA A 254 14.95 5.61 0.06
N GLY A 255 15.03 5.09 -1.17
CA GLY A 255 14.44 5.72 -2.35
C GLY A 255 12.95 5.40 -2.55
N VAL A 256 12.35 4.61 -1.65
CA VAL A 256 10.92 4.32 -1.67
C VAL A 256 10.14 5.41 -0.95
N VAL A 257 9.10 5.89 -1.61
CA VAL A 257 8.10 6.80 -1.03
C VAL A 257 6.84 5.99 -0.72
N LEU A 258 6.31 6.14 0.50
CA LEU A 258 5.02 5.57 0.91
C LEU A 258 4.06 6.68 1.29
N VAL A 259 2.80 6.56 0.88
CA VAL A 259 1.71 7.46 1.27
C VAL A 259 0.49 6.64 1.71
N ASN A 260 -0.14 7.05 2.80
CA ASN A 260 -1.44 6.51 3.18
C ASN A 260 -2.52 7.18 2.31
N VAL A 261 -3.46 6.38 1.82
CA VAL A 261 -4.60 6.85 1.05
C VAL A 261 -5.87 6.42 1.78
N ASP A 262 -6.46 7.37 2.48
CA ASP A 262 -7.62 7.17 3.35
C ASP A 262 -8.89 7.74 2.70
N SER A 263 -10.03 7.06 2.91
CA SER A 263 -11.33 7.65 2.59
C SER A 263 -11.78 8.49 3.79
N LEU A 264 -11.87 9.80 3.60
CA LEU A 264 -12.18 10.75 4.66
C LEU A 264 -13.54 11.44 4.41
N ASP A 265 -14.27 11.74 5.47
CA ASP A 265 -15.41 12.67 5.40
C ASP A 265 -14.94 14.13 5.24
N ALA A 266 -15.90 15.05 5.10
CA ALA A 266 -15.62 16.48 4.98
C ALA A 266 -14.93 17.11 6.22
N LEU A 267 -14.87 16.39 7.35
CA LEU A 267 -14.21 16.80 8.58
C LEU A 267 -12.83 16.14 8.75
N GLY A 268 -12.42 15.28 7.81
CA GLY A 268 -11.14 14.56 7.85
C GLY A 268 -11.18 13.27 8.68
N ASN A 269 -12.36 12.75 9.04
CA ASN A 269 -12.46 11.48 9.76
C ASN A 269 -12.48 10.30 8.78
N PRO A 270 -11.82 9.17 9.09
CA PRO A 270 -11.94 7.94 8.31
C PRO A 270 -13.38 7.45 8.24
N VAL A 271 -13.88 7.23 7.02
CA VAL A 271 -15.21 6.64 6.77
C VAL A 271 -15.15 5.22 6.22
N GLU A 272 -13.97 4.79 5.79
CA GLU A 272 -13.66 3.47 5.27
C GLU A 272 -12.20 3.16 5.59
N GLY A 273 -11.77 1.92 5.40
CA GLY A 273 -10.38 1.54 5.62
C GLY A 273 -9.35 2.17 4.66
N ARG A 274 -8.09 1.91 4.98
CA ARG A 274 -6.89 2.51 4.40
C ARG A 274 -6.30 1.69 3.26
N PHE A 275 -5.76 2.39 2.27
CA PHE A 275 -4.71 1.87 1.39
C PHE A 275 -3.35 2.48 1.74
N VAL A 276 -2.27 1.78 1.42
CA VAL A 276 -0.91 2.32 1.43
C VAL A 276 -0.34 2.18 0.03
N LEU A 277 0.01 3.30 -0.60
CA LEU A 277 0.64 3.33 -1.91
C LEU A 277 2.13 3.55 -1.74
N GLY A 278 2.94 2.65 -2.31
CA GLY A 278 4.38 2.80 -2.43
C GLY A 278 4.82 3.04 -3.87
N CYS A 279 5.92 3.78 -4.03
CA CYS A 279 6.59 3.99 -5.31
C CYS A 279 8.11 3.93 -5.14
N LYS A 280 8.77 3.25 -6.07
CA LYS A 280 10.22 3.32 -6.30
C LYS A 280 10.43 3.77 -7.74
N VAL A 281 11.27 4.79 -7.92
CA VAL A 281 11.79 5.17 -9.23
C VAL A 281 13.29 4.85 -9.29
N THR A 282 13.71 4.21 -10.37
CA THR A 282 15.13 3.87 -10.62
C THR A 282 15.58 4.51 -11.92
N ASP A 283 16.65 5.30 -11.87
CA ASP A 283 17.32 5.84 -13.05
C ASP A 283 18.18 4.75 -13.71
N ASN A 284 17.88 4.43 -14.96
CA ASN A 284 18.57 3.39 -15.73
C ASN A 284 19.90 3.89 -16.32
N LEU A 285 20.24 5.17 -16.15
CA LEU A 285 21.44 5.84 -16.65
C LEU A 285 21.55 5.86 -18.18
N ASP A 286 20.42 5.69 -18.87
CA ASP A 286 20.31 5.68 -20.32
C ASP A 286 19.24 6.66 -20.84
N GLY A 287 18.75 7.55 -19.97
CA GLY A 287 17.66 8.48 -20.28
C GLY A 287 16.26 7.87 -20.07
N THR A 288 16.17 6.71 -19.43
CA THR A 288 14.90 6.10 -19.00
C THR A 288 14.86 5.87 -17.49
N TRP A 289 13.64 5.75 -16.96
CA TRP A 289 13.37 5.51 -15.55
C TRP A 289 12.37 4.38 -15.39
N ASP A 290 12.68 3.45 -14.50
CA ASP A 290 11.77 2.39 -14.09
C ASP A 290 10.89 2.88 -12.93
N TYR A 291 9.58 2.86 -13.13
CA TYR A 291 8.57 3.15 -12.12
C TYR A 291 7.96 1.84 -11.63
N GLU A 292 8.07 1.56 -10.33
CA GLU A 292 7.43 0.44 -9.66
C GLU A 292 6.51 1.00 -8.57
N TYR A 293 5.22 0.68 -8.66
CA TYR A 293 4.21 1.01 -7.66
C TYR A 293 3.71 -0.27 -6.98
N ALA A 294 3.43 -0.17 -5.69
CA ALA A 294 2.77 -1.21 -4.91
C ALA A 294 1.59 -0.59 -4.15
N LEU A 295 0.37 -1.07 -4.39
CA LEU A 295 -0.83 -0.62 -3.68
C LEU A 295 -1.31 -1.73 -2.74
N TYR A 296 -1.16 -1.48 -1.44
CA TYR A 296 -1.63 -2.37 -0.38
C TYR A 296 -2.99 -1.90 0.13
N ASN A 297 -3.98 -2.79 0.17
CA ASN A 297 -5.25 -2.54 0.84
C ASN A 297 -5.17 -3.14 2.26
N GLN A 298 -5.07 -2.29 3.29
CA GLN A 298 -5.02 -2.78 4.67
C GLN A 298 -6.39 -3.27 5.13
N ASN A 299 -7.42 -2.44 4.98
CA ASN A 299 -8.75 -2.73 5.51
C ASN A 299 -9.89 -1.94 4.81
N ASN A 300 -9.67 -1.40 3.61
CA ASN A 300 -10.74 -0.78 2.84
C ASN A 300 -11.69 -1.87 2.30
N SER A 301 -12.94 -1.89 2.78
CA SER A 301 -13.92 -2.93 2.44
C SER A 301 -14.41 -2.83 1.00
N ARG A 302 -14.32 -1.64 0.38
CA ARG A 302 -14.75 -1.40 -0.99
C ARG A 302 -13.78 -1.94 -2.02
N GLY A 303 -12.50 -2.08 -1.66
CA GLY A 303 -11.42 -2.51 -2.55
C GLY A 303 -11.16 -1.52 -3.69
N ALA A 304 -10.15 -1.79 -4.52
CA ALA A 304 -9.84 -0.99 -5.69
C ALA A 304 -9.96 -1.80 -6.99
N ARG A 305 -10.40 -1.17 -8.07
CA ARG A 305 -10.51 -1.77 -9.41
C ARG A 305 -9.71 -1.06 -10.49
N LEU A 306 -9.14 0.10 -10.16
CA LEU A 306 -8.44 0.96 -11.09
C LEU A 306 -7.26 1.62 -10.39
N PHE A 307 -6.13 1.66 -11.07
CA PHE A 307 -4.97 2.48 -10.73
C PHE A 307 -4.52 3.22 -11.98
N SER A 308 -4.36 4.53 -11.88
CA SER A 308 -4.02 5.38 -13.01
C SER A 308 -2.90 6.34 -12.64
N VAL A 309 -1.90 6.41 -13.51
CA VAL A 309 -0.71 7.26 -13.37
C VAL A 309 -0.65 8.21 -14.57
N PRO A 310 -0.40 9.52 -14.37
CA PRO A 310 -0.07 10.43 -15.46
C PRO A 310 1.14 9.92 -16.23
N ALA A 311 0.95 9.76 -17.54
CA ALA A 311 1.98 9.34 -18.47
C ALA A 311 1.65 9.96 -19.82
N ASP A 312 2.18 11.18 -20.01
CA ASP A 312 1.95 12.00 -21.20
C ASP A 312 2.02 11.18 -22.50
N ASP A 313 1.15 11.48 -23.46
CA ASP A 313 1.04 10.70 -24.70
C ASP A 313 2.33 10.75 -25.55
N ALA A 314 3.16 11.79 -25.39
CA ALA A 314 4.48 11.90 -26.00
C ALA A 314 5.60 11.20 -25.21
N ALA A 315 5.34 10.68 -24.00
CA ALA A 315 6.28 9.84 -23.28
C ALA A 315 6.30 8.41 -23.86
N ALA A 316 7.50 7.90 -24.10
CA ALA A 316 7.70 6.49 -24.45
C ALA A 316 7.53 5.64 -23.19
N VAL A 317 6.55 4.74 -23.19
CA VAL A 317 6.28 3.80 -22.10
C VAL A 317 6.50 2.38 -22.59
N THR A 318 7.34 1.62 -21.89
CA THR A 318 7.69 0.23 -22.21
C THR A 318 7.72 -0.62 -20.93
N ASN A 319 8.00 -1.93 -21.05
CA ASN A 319 8.12 -2.87 -19.93
C ASN A 319 6.94 -2.83 -18.94
N VAL A 320 5.74 -2.60 -19.47
CA VAL A 320 4.50 -2.55 -18.69
C VAL A 320 4.26 -3.91 -18.05
N GLY A 321 4.02 -3.91 -16.74
CA GLY A 321 3.75 -5.12 -15.99
C GLY A 321 2.73 -4.91 -14.88
N PHE A 322 2.15 -6.03 -14.46
CA PHE A 322 1.20 -6.14 -13.38
C PHE A 322 1.57 -7.39 -12.55
N HIS A 323 1.30 -7.37 -11.25
CA HIS A 323 1.38 -8.55 -10.40
C HIS A 323 0.34 -8.43 -9.30
N ASP A 324 -0.39 -9.52 -9.06
CA ASP A 324 -1.43 -9.65 -8.06
C ASP A 324 -1.23 -10.90 -7.20
N VAL A 325 -2.28 -11.32 -6.50
CA VAL A 325 -2.28 -12.52 -5.67
C VAL A 325 -3.15 -13.60 -6.28
N THR A 326 -2.77 -14.87 -6.09
CA THR A 326 -3.63 -15.99 -6.46
C THR A 326 -4.61 -16.31 -5.33
N TYR A 327 -5.91 -16.08 -5.56
CA TYR A 327 -6.97 -16.55 -4.67
C TYR A 327 -7.14 -18.07 -4.77
N HIS A 328 -7.43 -18.71 -3.63
CA HIS A 328 -7.38 -20.17 -3.54
C HIS A 328 -8.42 -20.75 -2.58
N SER A 329 -8.47 -22.09 -2.53
CA SER A 329 -9.28 -22.85 -1.56
C SER A 329 -10.80 -22.59 -1.67
N GLY A 330 -11.27 -22.06 -2.81
CA GLY A 330 -12.68 -21.81 -3.08
C GLY A 330 -13.13 -20.37 -2.93
N GLU A 331 -12.22 -19.42 -2.63
CA GLU A 331 -12.50 -17.98 -2.72
C GLU A 331 -13.18 -17.67 -4.07
N PRO A 332 -14.20 -16.80 -4.10
CA PRO A 332 -15.07 -16.64 -5.26
C PRO A 332 -14.45 -15.78 -6.37
N PHE A 333 -13.31 -15.15 -6.10
CA PHE A 333 -12.74 -14.12 -6.94
C PHE A 333 -12.14 -14.69 -8.23
N ASP A 334 -12.44 -14.01 -9.33
CA ASP A 334 -11.80 -14.18 -10.62
C ASP A 334 -10.37 -13.62 -10.54
N GLY A 335 -9.38 -14.44 -10.87
CA GLY A 335 -7.96 -14.07 -10.87
C GLY A 335 -7.47 -13.53 -12.21
N THR A 336 -8.35 -13.04 -13.08
CA THR A 336 -7.95 -12.43 -14.35
C THR A 336 -7.19 -11.12 -14.10
N ASP A 337 -5.95 -11.04 -14.58
CA ASP A 337 -5.09 -9.87 -14.49
C ASP A 337 -5.77 -8.58 -14.98
N TRP A 338 -5.37 -7.45 -14.42
CA TRP A 338 -5.90 -6.15 -14.82
C TRP A 338 -5.46 -5.81 -16.24
N ALA A 339 -6.43 -5.40 -17.06
CA ALA A 339 -6.15 -4.88 -18.38
C ALA A 339 -5.44 -3.53 -18.24
N THR A 340 -4.50 -3.27 -19.16
CA THR A 340 -3.77 -2.00 -19.22
C THR A 340 -4.14 -1.22 -20.47
N GLU A 341 -4.31 0.09 -20.32
CA GLU A 341 -4.53 1.02 -21.42
C GLU A 341 -3.71 2.31 -21.26
N ARG A 342 -3.41 2.96 -22.39
CA ARG A 342 -2.90 4.33 -22.43
C ARG A 342 -3.86 5.17 -23.25
N ALA A 343 -4.43 6.19 -22.63
CA ALA A 343 -5.32 7.12 -23.29
C ALA A 343 -5.40 8.44 -22.52
N GLY A 344 -5.35 9.57 -23.24
CA GLY A 344 -5.56 10.89 -22.66
C GLY A 344 -4.49 11.29 -21.64
N GLY A 345 -3.23 10.95 -21.89
CA GLY A 345 -2.11 11.26 -20.98
C GLY A 345 -2.08 10.44 -19.69
N LEU A 346 -2.82 9.33 -19.63
CA LEU A 346 -2.85 8.42 -18.49
C LEU A 346 -2.40 7.02 -18.90
N HIS A 347 -1.67 6.36 -18.00
CA HIS A 347 -1.50 4.91 -18.04
C HIS A 347 -2.36 4.28 -16.94
N VAL A 348 -3.27 3.40 -17.37
CA VAL A 348 -4.31 2.84 -16.51
C VAL A 348 -4.17 1.34 -16.45
N TRP A 349 -4.32 0.77 -15.26
CA TRP A 349 -4.63 -0.63 -15.04
C TRP A 349 -6.02 -0.72 -14.44
N GLN A 350 -6.86 -1.61 -14.95
CA GLN A 350 -8.20 -1.82 -14.41
C GLN A 350 -8.73 -3.23 -14.62
N THR A 351 -9.60 -3.65 -13.72
CA THR A 351 -10.47 -4.82 -13.88
C THR A 351 -11.90 -4.40 -14.21
N GLN A 352 -12.80 -5.38 -14.38
CA GLN A 352 -14.21 -5.14 -14.62
C GLN A 352 -14.85 -4.33 -13.47
N THR A 353 -15.94 -3.63 -13.76
CA THR A 353 -16.72 -2.94 -12.73
C THR A 353 -17.47 -3.91 -11.84
N PHE A 354 -17.85 -3.48 -10.63
CA PHE A 354 -18.65 -4.29 -9.71
C PHE A 354 -20.00 -4.71 -10.33
N ALA A 355 -20.60 -3.85 -11.15
CA ALA A 355 -21.87 -4.14 -11.83
C ALA A 355 -21.75 -5.23 -12.90
N GLU A 356 -20.58 -5.34 -13.56
CA GLU A 356 -20.32 -6.37 -14.56
C GLU A 356 -19.97 -7.71 -13.92
N ASN A 357 -19.12 -7.68 -12.88
CA ASN A 357 -18.66 -8.87 -12.18
C ASN A 357 -18.29 -8.54 -10.72
N PRO A 358 -19.15 -8.83 -9.73
CA PRO A 358 -18.85 -8.62 -8.31
C PRO A 358 -17.64 -9.40 -7.79
N ASN A 359 -17.26 -10.46 -8.51
CA ASN A 359 -16.11 -11.31 -8.23
C ASN A 359 -14.90 -10.96 -9.08
N ALA A 360 -14.91 -9.85 -9.84
CA ALA A 360 -13.72 -9.39 -10.56
C ALA A 360 -12.52 -9.28 -9.61
N ASN A 361 -11.33 -9.29 -10.22
CA ASN A 361 -10.03 -9.25 -9.57
C ASN A 361 -9.74 -7.91 -8.87
N ALA A 362 -10.67 -7.32 -8.15
CA ALA A 362 -10.42 -6.10 -7.40
C ALA A 362 -9.38 -6.34 -6.31
N LEU A 363 -8.54 -5.34 -6.03
CA LEU A 363 -7.60 -5.34 -4.90
C LEU A 363 -8.38 -5.40 -3.58
N ARG A 364 -8.46 -6.60 -2.99
CA ARG A 364 -9.18 -6.87 -1.73
C ARG A 364 -8.29 -6.60 -0.52
N TRP A 365 -8.90 -6.53 0.65
CA TRP A 365 -8.19 -6.23 1.89
C TRP A 365 -7.15 -7.30 2.26
N GLY A 366 -6.11 -6.87 2.95
CA GLY A 366 -4.94 -7.68 3.27
C GLY A 366 -4.20 -8.20 2.03
N THR A 367 -4.35 -7.53 0.88
CA THR A 367 -3.63 -7.87 -0.36
C THR A 367 -2.90 -6.66 -0.96
N LEU A 368 -1.86 -6.92 -1.76
CA LEU A 368 -0.99 -5.92 -2.41
C LEU A 368 -0.80 -6.24 -3.89
N TYR A 369 -1.10 -5.29 -4.76
CA TYR A 369 -0.88 -5.40 -6.21
C TYR A 369 0.22 -4.44 -6.67
N ASN A 370 0.97 -4.84 -7.70
CA ASN A 370 2.06 -4.07 -8.27
C ASN A 370 1.74 -3.60 -9.68
N PHE A 371 2.17 -2.38 -10.01
CA PHE A 371 2.04 -1.76 -11.31
C PHE A 371 3.39 -1.20 -11.72
N ARG A 372 3.85 -1.50 -12.93
CA ARG A 372 5.21 -1.13 -13.33
C ARG A 372 5.32 -0.78 -14.81
N PHE A 373 6.26 0.10 -15.12
CA PHE A 373 6.63 0.46 -16.48
C PHE A 373 7.97 1.20 -16.50
N THR A 374 8.60 1.27 -17.66
CA THR A 374 9.76 2.14 -17.94
C THR A 374 9.28 3.34 -18.76
N ALA A 375 9.68 4.55 -18.40
CA ALA A 375 9.39 5.77 -19.16
C ALA A 375 10.67 6.54 -19.53
N ASP A 376 10.63 7.30 -20.62
CA ASP A 376 11.69 8.23 -21.05
C ASP A 376 11.57 9.64 -20.41
N ARG A 377 10.88 9.72 -19.27
CA ARG A 377 10.66 10.95 -18.52
C ARG A 377 11.13 10.80 -17.08
N PRO A 378 11.83 11.81 -16.51
CA PRO A 378 12.28 11.77 -15.13
C PRO A 378 11.10 11.86 -14.16
N PRO A 379 11.28 11.48 -12.88
CA PRO A 379 10.23 11.59 -11.88
C PRO A 379 9.95 13.04 -11.50
N THR A 380 8.66 13.36 -11.35
CA THR A 380 8.15 14.53 -10.64
C THR A 380 7.09 14.10 -9.64
N THR A 381 6.75 14.96 -8.68
CA THR A 381 5.58 14.70 -7.81
C THR A 381 4.31 15.06 -8.56
N GLY A 382 3.39 14.12 -8.69
CA GLY A 382 2.09 14.32 -9.32
C GLY A 382 1.01 13.45 -8.70
N GLU A 383 -0.22 13.61 -9.17
CA GLU A 383 -1.38 12.89 -8.65
C GLU A 383 -1.62 11.59 -9.41
N VAL A 384 -1.84 10.51 -8.67
CA VAL A 384 -2.35 9.24 -9.19
C VAL A 384 -3.77 9.01 -8.69
N THR A 385 -4.54 8.24 -9.45
CA THR A 385 -5.94 7.93 -9.11
C THR A 385 -6.09 6.45 -8.77
N ILE A 386 -6.78 6.18 -7.67
CA ILE A 386 -7.23 4.85 -7.26
C ILE A 386 -8.76 4.83 -7.37
N GLY A 387 -9.31 4.00 -8.25
CA GLY A 387 -10.75 3.83 -8.38
C GLY A 387 -11.26 2.69 -7.51
N LEU A 388 -12.22 2.98 -6.65
CA LEU A 388 -12.84 2.01 -5.74
C LEU A 388 -13.73 1.02 -6.50
N PHE A 389 -13.77 -0.22 -6.03
CA PHE A 389 -14.49 -1.29 -6.70
C PHE A 389 -15.96 -1.34 -6.31
N ALA A 390 -16.27 -1.59 -5.03
CA ALA A 390 -17.65 -1.61 -4.56
C ALA A 390 -18.19 -0.17 -4.41
N PRO A 391 -19.43 0.10 -4.86
CA PRO A 391 -20.04 1.41 -4.69
C PRO A 391 -20.44 1.64 -3.23
N ALA A 392 -20.45 2.90 -2.80
CA ALA A 392 -21.03 3.31 -1.52
C ALA A 392 -21.85 4.60 -1.72
N GLU A 393 -23.12 4.55 -1.34
CA GLU A 393 -24.05 5.67 -1.56
C GLU A 393 -23.55 6.94 -0.83
N GLY A 394 -23.43 8.04 -1.58
CA GLY A 394 -23.00 9.33 -1.03
C GLY A 394 -21.50 9.45 -0.74
N ALA A 395 -20.68 8.45 -1.08
CA ALA A 395 -19.23 8.47 -0.93
C ALA A 395 -18.51 8.57 -2.29
N PRO A 396 -17.30 9.16 -2.35
CA PRO A 396 -16.53 9.22 -3.60
C PRO A 396 -16.11 7.82 -4.07
N ASP A 397 -16.07 7.61 -5.38
CA ASP A 397 -15.59 6.36 -6.00
C ASP A 397 -14.11 6.43 -6.40
N LEU A 398 -13.47 7.59 -6.22
CA LEU A 398 -12.07 7.82 -6.56
C LEU A 398 -11.33 8.34 -5.32
N LEU A 399 -10.11 7.85 -5.13
CA LEU A 399 -9.13 8.39 -4.19
C LEU A 399 -7.94 8.91 -4.98
N ILE A 400 -7.36 10.01 -4.50
CA ILE A 400 -6.21 10.67 -5.12
C ILE A 400 -5.03 10.58 -4.15
N ALA A 401 -3.84 10.32 -4.68
CA ALA A 401 -2.60 10.34 -3.92
C ALA A 401 -1.51 11.09 -4.68
N SER A 402 -0.72 11.90 -3.97
CA SER A 402 0.45 12.55 -4.55
C SER A 402 1.69 11.67 -4.35
N ILE A 403 2.33 11.25 -5.44
CA ILE A 403 3.53 10.41 -5.41
C ILE A 403 4.40 10.70 -6.64
N GLN A 404 5.53 10.02 -6.79
CA GLN A 404 6.36 10.16 -7.98
C GLN A 404 5.64 9.62 -9.21
N VAL A 405 5.63 10.40 -10.30
CA VAL A 405 5.06 10.08 -11.62
C VAL A 405 6.02 10.55 -12.71
N PRO A 406 5.91 10.07 -13.96
CA PRO A 406 6.60 10.66 -15.11
C PRO A 406 6.32 12.15 -15.24
N ALA A 407 7.38 12.96 -15.35
CA ALA A 407 7.24 14.37 -15.68
C ALA A 407 6.56 14.54 -17.04
N ALA A 408 5.66 15.52 -17.13
CA ALA A 408 5.15 15.98 -18.41
C ALA A 408 6.32 16.48 -19.28
N PRO A 409 6.22 16.41 -20.62
CA PRO A 409 7.16 17.11 -21.47
C PRO A 409 7.20 18.61 -21.09
N PRO A 410 8.36 19.27 -21.21
CA PRO A 410 8.41 20.72 -21.17
C PRO A 410 7.38 21.27 -22.15
N VAL A 411 6.59 22.26 -21.71
CA VAL A 411 5.69 22.96 -22.61
C VAL A 411 6.56 23.81 -23.54
N ASP A 412 6.41 23.64 -24.85
CA ASP A 412 7.10 24.48 -25.84
C ASP A 412 6.35 25.81 -25.90
N CYS A 413 6.68 26.72 -24.97
CA CYS A 413 6.12 28.05 -24.93
C CYS A 413 6.90 28.93 -25.91
N ALA A 414 6.23 29.42 -26.96
CA ALA A 414 6.89 30.21 -27.98
C ALA A 414 7.47 31.52 -27.41
N GLY A 415 6.94 31.97 -26.28
CA GLY A 415 7.42 33.14 -25.54
C GLY A 415 8.54 32.87 -24.53
N ASP A 416 8.98 31.62 -24.32
CA ASP A 416 10.06 31.25 -23.38
C ASP A 416 11.43 31.68 -23.96
N LEU A 417 11.86 32.88 -23.58
CA LEU A 417 13.11 33.50 -24.03
C LEU A 417 14.30 33.16 -23.14
N ASP A 418 14.07 32.71 -21.90
CA ASP A 418 15.14 32.39 -20.95
C ASP A 418 15.43 30.88 -20.79
N GLY A 419 14.55 30.04 -21.34
CA GLY A 419 14.67 28.59 -21.46
C GLY A 419 14.24 27.84 -20.21
N ASP A 420 13.39 28.42 -19.34
CA ASP A 420 12.92 27.81 -18.11
C ASP A 420 11.58 27.05 -18.21
N SER A 421 11.04 26.94 -19.44
CA SER A 421 9.81 26.22 -19.79
C SER A 421 8.51 26.87 -19.33
N ASP A 422 8.52 28.17 -19.00
CA ASP A 422 7.32 28.99 -18.88
C ASP A 422 7.42 30.29 -19.70
N THR A 423 6.34 31.06 -19.76
CA THR A 423 6.35 32.42 -20.35
C THR A 423 5.78 33.39 -19.34
N ASP A 424 6.69 34.09 -18.66
CA ASP A 424 6.33 34.96 -17.56
C ASP A 424 6.92 36.38 -17.70
N SER A 425 6.93 37.11 -16.59
CA SER A 425 7.46 38.47 -16.56
C SER A 425 8.95 38.56 -16.92
N THR A 426 9.71 37.48 -16.75
CA THR A 426 11.14 37.35 -17.06
C THR A 426 11.33 37.37 -18.56
N ASP A 427 10.56 36.59 -19.32
CA ASP A 427 10.59 36.60 -20.78
C ASP A 427 10.11 37.92 -21.35
N LEU A 428 9.03 38.48 -20.79
CA LEU A 428 8.55 39.79 -21.20
C LEU A 428 9.63 40.86 -20.99
N ASN A 429 10.39 40.79 -19.90
CA ASN A 429 11.50 41.72 -19.66
C ASN A 429 12.65 41.50 -20.65
N LEU A 430 12.95 40.26 -21.04
CA LEU A 430 13.94 39.95 -22.06
C LEU A 430 13.54 40.53 -23.42
N LEU A 431 12.31 40.29 -23.87
CA LEU A 431 11.79 40.85 -25.11
C LEU A 431 11.82 42.38 -25.09
N LEU A 432 11.31 43.00 -24.01
CA LEU A 432 11.29 44.46 -23.89
C LEU A 432 12.69 45.07 -23.82
N SER A 433 13.68 44.33 -23.31
CA SER A 433 15.08 44.77 -23.29
C SER A 433 15.74 44.77 -24.67
N ASP A 434 15.21 43.93 -25.57
CA ASP A 434 15.66 43.78 -26.95
C ASP A 434 14.75 44.52 -27.95
N PHE A 435 13.70 45.21 -27.48
CA PHE A 435 12.71 45.87 -28.32
C PHE A 435 13.33 46.94 -29.21
N GLY A 436 13.10 46.84 -30.52
CA GLY A 436 13.72 47.65 -31.56
C GLY A 436 15.09 47.15 -32.03
N CYS A 437 15.52 45.96 -31.61
CA CYS A 437 16.65 45.27 -32.22
C CYS A 437 16.40 45.05 -33.72
N SER A 438 17.43 45.18 -34.56
CA SER A 438 17.36 44.85 -35.99
C SER A 438 18.73 44.41 -36.50
N GLY A 439 18.76 43.48 -37.46
CA GLY A 439 20.00 43.07 -38.15
C GLY A 439 20.46 41.63 -37.88
N GLY A 440 19.55 40.75 -37.45
CA GLY A 440 19.77 39.31 -37.42
C GLY A 440 20.68 38.85 -36.30
N SER A 441 20.19 38.95 -35.06
CA SER A 441 20.58 38.21 -33.83
C SER A 441 19.80 38.81 -32.66
N CYS A 442 18.49 38.97 -32.84
CA CYS A 442 17.62 39.58 -31.84
C CYS A 442 17.05 38.45 -30.97
N THR A 443 17.26 38.54 -29.66
CA THR A 443 16.78 37.52 -28.72
C THR A 443 15.26 37.52 -28.67
N GLY A 444 14.64 38.68 -28.85
CA GLY A 444 13.18 38.83 -28.85
C GLY A 444 12.48 38.59 -30.19
N ASP A 445 13.19 38.17 -31.24
CA ASP A 445 12.64 37.88 -32.58
C ASP A 445 11.97 36.49 -32.58
N LEU A 446 10.69 36.47 -32.22
CA LEU A 446 9.87 35.28 -32.08
C LEU A 446 9.24 34.84 -33.40
N ASP A 447 9.03 35.76 -34.34
CA ASP A 447 8.44 35.43 -35.66
C ASP A 447 9.48 35.15 -36.76
N GLY A 448 10.76 35.43 -36.48
CA GLY A 448 11.91 35.09 -37.32
C GLY A 448 12.14 36.07 -38.47
N ASP A 449 11.59 37.28 -38.43
CA ASP A 449 11.72 38.27 -39.51
C ASP A 449 13.00 39.12 -39.44
N GLY A 450 13.76 39.01 -38.34
CA GLY A 450 15.06 39.62 -38.15
C GLY A 450 15.07 40.92 -37.36
N ASP A 451 13.94 41.32 -36.77
CA ASP A 451 13.82 42.39 -35.78
C ASP A 451 13.01 41.98 -34.53
N THR A 452 13.03 42.81 -33.48
CA THR A 452 12.19 42.62 -32.29
C THR A 452 11.20 43.79 -32.22
N ASP A 453 9.93 43.56 -32.51
CA ASP A 453 8.93 44.60 -32.59
C ASP A 453 7.60 44.25 -31.88
N SER A 454 6.55 45.01 -32.20
CA SER A 454 5.23 44.78 -31.60
C SER A 454 4.61 43.42 -31.94
N THR A 455 5.05 42.79 -33.03
CA THR A 455 4.61 41.47 -33.50
C THR A 455 5.11 40.39 -32.54
N ASP A 456 6.39 40.43 -32.18
CA ASP A 456 6.96 39.52 -31.19
C ASP A 456 6.36 39.73 -29.80
N LEU A 457 6.16 40.99 -29.41
CA LEU A 457 5.49 41.30 -28.14
C LEU A 457 4.08 40.71 -28.10
N ASN A 458 3.35 40.73 -29.22
CA ASN A 458 2.02 40.10 -29.29
C ASN A 458 2.10 38.58 -29.26
N LEU A 459 3.13 37.95 -29.86
CA LEU A 459 3.36 36.51 -29.77
C LEU A 459 3.63 36.09 -28.32
N LEU A 460 4.56 36.76 -27.65
CA LEU A 460 4.85 36.50 -26.24
C LEU A 460 3.60 36.71 -25.37
N LEU A 461 2.88 37.82 -25.55
CA LEU A 461 1.67 38.11 -24.77
C LEU A 461 0.53 37.12 -25.06
N SER A 462 0.48 36.52 -26.25
CA SER A 462 -0.51 35.51 -26.59
C SER A 462 -0.29 34.19 -25.87
N ASP A 463 0.96 33.95 -25.43
CA ASP A 463 1.41 32.78 -24.69
C ASP A 463 1.75 33.10 -23.23
N PHE A 464 1.46 34.33 -22.76
CA PHE A 464 1.84 34.76 -21.42
C PHE A 464 1.07 33.98 -20.35
N GLY A 465 1.81 33.33 -19.46
CA GLY A 465 1.32 32.35 -18.49
C GLY A 465 1.25 30.92 -19.02
N CYS A 466 1.82 30.63 -20.20
CA CYS A 466 2.19 29.27 -20.61
C CYS A 466 3.22 28.71 -19.63
N GLY A 467 3.09 27.43 -19.27
CA GLY A 467 3.90 26.78 -18.24
C GLY A 467 3.13 25.75 -17.41
#